data_AF-A0A9P5EMF0-F1
#
_entry.id   AF-A0A9P5EMF0-F1
#
_cell.length_a   1.000
_cell.length_b   1.000
_cell.length_c   1.000
_cell.angle_alpha   90.00
_cell.angle_beta   90.00
_cell.angle_gamma   90.00
#
_symmetry.space_group_name_H-M   'P 1'
#
loop_
_entity.id
_entity.type
_entity.pdbx_description
1 polymer ?
#
loop_
_entity_poly.entity_id
_entity_poly.type
_entity_poly.pdbx_seq_one_letter_code
_entity_poly.pdbx_strand_id
1 'polypeptide(L)'
;MKVLILGLPRTGTQSLADALIQLGISPVYHMREVGVNNHQEFWIRAIEDHIPAFLPSEQKKISTIPWTREQWDTILAPYEAVSDFPPALFPTALAAAYPDCPIILSTRSFESWAASMRDTLVHGFVNRDREKRSPMEGLAAAYHSACWGDDFERNGRGYWERHHAEEDSIMDKLRTFFDKPFFDPRHKTKVHILQLVIMTTAIILTIARMAMPVITTRANMMALTMGIKSFIIIGYQLLTGHKERFKKWASLKANAILNTMEIVFWFVAFGLLFSANTTFCTGASCALSWIVTLLCAVLIVLAFQTSVVSIKEFRYFKNYGVTYETNYPKV
;
A
#
# COMPACT_ATOMS: atom_id res chain seq x y z
N MET A 1 7.18 -18.00 -0.23
CA MET A 1 6.94 -16.67 0.38
C MET A 1 5.58 -16.09 -0.04
N LYS A 2 4.75 -15.68 0.94
CA LYS A 2 3.42 -15.06 0.79
C LYS A 2 3.28 -13.72 1.49
N VAL A 3 4.01 -13.47 2.60
CA VAL A 3 4.00 -12.17 3.31
C VAL A 3 5.40 -11.83 3.82
N LEU A 4 5.82 -10.57 3.67
CA LEU A 4 7.04 -10.05 4.31
C LEU A 4 6.67 -9.07 5.44
N ILE A 5 7.05 -9.36 6.68
CA ILE A 5 7.00 -8.38 7.77
C ILE A 5 8.42 -7.84 7.97
N LEU A 6 8.67 -6.60 7.54
CA LEU A 6 10.01 -6.02 7.46
C LEU A 6 10.28 -4.91 8.49
N GLY A 7 9.34 -4.71 9.43
CA GLY A 7 9.53 -3.82 10.56
C GLY A 7 10.62 -4.30 11.52
N LEU A 8 11.36 -3.36 12.12
CA LEU A 8 12.40 -3.64 13.11
C LEU A 8 11.89 -4.51 14.28
N PRO A 9 12.77 -5.26 14.97
CA PRO A 9 12.39 -5.95 16.19
C PRO A 9 11.79 -4.97 17.19
N ARG A 10 10.96 -5.49 18.10
CA ARG A 10 10.29 -4.71 19.15
C ARG A 10 9.23 -3.73 18.64
N THR A 11 8.77 -3.93 17.40
CA THR A 11 7.61 -3.23 16.80
C THR A 11 6.35 -4.09 16.76
N GLY A 12 6.33 -5.24 17.46
CA GLY A 12 5.20 -6.18 17.47
C GLY A 12 5.34 -7.34 16.48
N THR A 13 6.56 -7.61 16.01
CA THR A 13 6.91 -8.66 15.04
C THR A 13 6.38 -10.05 15.44
N GLN A 14 6.60 -10.46 16.70
CA GLN A 14 6.08 -11.73 17.22
C GLN A 14 4.54 -11.82 17.14
N SER A 15 3.82 -10.78 17.58
CA SER A 15 2.36 -10.77 17.53
C SER A 15 1.81 -10.81 16.10
N LEU A 16 2.50 -10.15 15.16
CA LEU A 16 2.14 -10.24 13.74
C LEU A 16 2.41 -11.64 13.16
N ALA A 17 3.54 -12.27 13.52
CA ALA A 17 3.83 -13.64 13.11
C ALA A 17 2.75 -14.62 13.61
N ASP A 18 2.34 -14.50 14.88
CA ASP A 18 1.29 -15.33 15.47
C ASP A 18 -0.08 -15.09 14.80
N ALA A 19 -0.38 -13.85 14.42
CA ALA A 19 -1.59 -13.51 13.68
C ALA A 19 -1.61 -14.13 12.28
N LEU A 20 -0.48 -14.18 11.56
CA LEU A 20 -0.39 -14.84 10.25
C LEU A 20 -0.66 -16.34 10.37
N ILE A 21 -0.14 -17.00 11.42
CA ILE A 21 -0.41 -18.41 11.67
C ILE A 21 -1.92 -18.66 11.87
N GLN A 22 -2.59 -17.80 12.64
CA GLN A 22 -4.05 -17.89 12.82
C GLN A 22 -4.84 -17.68 11.51
N LEU A 23 -4.30 -16.89 10.58
CA LEU A 23 -4.86 -16.67 9.25
C LEU A 23 -4.52 -17.79 8.25
N GLY A 24 -3.85 -18.86 8.68
CA GLY A 24 -3.47 -19.97 7.82
C GLY A 24 -2.24 -19.72 6.94
N ILE A 25 -1.42 -18.71 7.28
CA ILE A 25 -0.15 -18.41 6.61
C ILE A 25 0.98 -18.89 7.53
N SER A 26 1.51 -20.07 7.24
CA SER A 26 2.44 -20.80 8.09
C SER A 26 3.28 -21.77 7.26
N PRO A 27 4.57 -22.02 7.58
CA PRO A 27 5.31 -21.50 8.74
C PRO A 27 5.85 -20.07 8.53
N VAL A 28 6.06 -19.35 9.64
CA VAL A 28 6.59 -17.97 9.66
C VAL A 28 8.02 -17.97 10.19
N TYR A 29 8.97 -17.53 9.37
CA TYR A 29 10.37 -17.36 9.77
C TYR A 29 10.49 -16.20 10.76
N HIS A 30 11.22 -16.41 11.85
CA HIS A 30 11.45 -15.40 12.90
C HIS A 30 12.84 -15.64 13.54
N MET A 31 13.36 -14.71 14.34
CA MET A 31 14.66 -14.84 15.03
C MET A 31 14.86 -16.18 15.76
N ARG A 32 13.78 -16.78 16.30
CA ARG A 32 13.80 -18.09 16.98
C ARG A 32 14.22 -19.25 16.06
N GLU A 33 13.91 -19.15 14.77
CA GLU A 33 14.23 -20.17 13.77
C GLU A 33 15.73 -20.23 13.47
N VAL A 34 16.46 -19.14 13.71
CA VAL A 34 17.90 -19.08 13.39
C VAL A 34 18.68 -20.11 14.21
N GLY A 35 18.46 -20.14 15.52
CA GLY A 35 19.17 -21.06 16.41
C GLY A 35 18.75 -22.52 16.21
N VAL A 36 17.46 -22.75 15.95
CA VAL A 36 16.89 -24.10 15.72
C VAL A 36 17.46 -24.74 14.45
N ASN A 37 17.66 -23.95 13.40
CA ASN A 37 18.07 -24.45 12.08
C ASN A 37 19.54 -24.15 11.73
N ASN A 38 20.32 -23.61 12.68
CA ASN A 38 21.72 -23.27 12.51
C ASN A 38 21.99 -22.30 11.33
N HIS A 39 21.13 -21.29 11.15
CA HIS A 39 21.21 -20.34 10.03
C HIS A 39 22.13 -19.13 10.27
N GLN A 40 22.90 -19.11 11.36
CA GLN A 40 23.70 -17.95 11.78
C GLN A 40 24.70 -17.54 10.69
N GLU A 41 25.42 -18.50 10.12
CA GLU A 41 26.45 -18.23 9.11
C GLU A 41 25.86 -17.61 7.83
N PHE A 42 24.68 -18.07 7.41
CA PHE A 42 23.96 -17.49 6.26
C PHE A 42 23.65 -16.01 6.51
N TRP A 43 23.11 -15.68 7.69
CA TRP A 43 22.75 -14.31 8.02
C TRP A 43 23.97 -13.41 8.24
N ILE A 44 25.06 -13.94 8.81
CA ILE A 44 26.33 -13.20 8.90
C ILE A 44 26.83 -12.82 7.51
N ARG A 45 26.86 -13.76 6.56
CA ARG A 45 27.25 -13.48 5.17
C ARG A 45 26.32 -12.47 4.51
N ALA A 46 25.00 -12.58 4.72
CA ALA A 46 24.04 -11.62 4.20
C ALA A 46 24.30 -10.19 4.72
N ILE A 47 24.62 -10.05 6.01
CA ILE A 47 24.97 -8.77 6.64
C ILE A 47 26.24 -8.21 6.01
N GLU A 48 27.29 -9.03 5.88
CA GLU A 48 28.57 -8.63 5.29
C GLU A 48 28.46 -8.19 3.83
N ASP A 49 27.58 -8.84 3.06
CA ASP A 49 27.40 -8.57 1.63
C ASP A 49 26.56 -7.32 1.34
N HIS A 50 25.61 -6.94 2.22
CA HIS A 50 24.61 -5.90 1.91
C HIS A 50 24.56 -4.72 2.87
N ILE A 51 24.95 -4.90 4.14
CA ILE A 51 24.81 -3.82 5.13
C ILE A 51 26.13 -3.08 5.23
N PRO A 52 26.19 -1.78 4.88
CA PRO A 52 27.40 -1.00 5.09
C PRO A 52 27.78 -0.98 6.56
N ALA A 53 29.08 -1.08 6.83
CA ALA A 53 29.60 -0.86 8.17
C ALA A 53 29.12 0.51 8.69
N PHE A 54 28.67 0.56 9.94
CA PHE A 54 28.15 1.79 10.53
C PHE A 54 29.22 2.89 10.61
N LEU A 55 30.49 2.51 10.81
CA LEU A 55 31.63 3.42 10.89
C LEU A 55 32.42 3.43 9.56
N PRO A 56 32.82 4.60 9.03
CA PRO A 56 33.52 4.72 7.74
C PRO A 56 34.93 4.12 7.68
N SER A 57 35.48 3.65 8.81
CA SER A 57 36.89 3.23 8.92
C SER A 57 37.19 1.87 8.32
N GLU A 58 36.18 1.08 7.94
CA GLU A 58 36.36 -0.14 7.17
C GLU A 58 35.73 0.04 5.79
N GLN A 59 36.54 0.42 4.79
CA GLN A 59 36.19 0.21 3.37
C GLN A 59 36.14 -1.30 3.07
N LYS A 60 35.17 -2.02 3.64
CA LYS A 60 34.76 -3.31 3.11
C LYS A 60 34.02 -3.04 1.79
N LYS A 61 34.49 -3.67 0.71
CA LYS A 61 33.77 -3.70 -0.57
C LYS A 61 32.43 -4.41 -0.34
N ILE A 62 31.36 -3.64 -0.16
CA ILE A 62 30.00 -4.17 -0.16
C ILE A 62 29.72 -4.67 -1.57
N SER A 63 29.11 -5.85 -1.69
CA SER A 63 28.64 -6.32 -2.99
C SER A 63 27.60 -5.34 -3.50
N THR A 64 27.83 -4.74 -4.68
CA THR A 64 26.83 -3.90 -5.34
C THR A 64 25.73 -4.73 -6.02
N ILE A 65 25.86 -6.05 -6.01
CA ILE A 65 24.91 -6.99 -6.61
C ILE A 65 23.99 -7.51 -5.50
N PRO A 66 22.69 -7.18 -5.53
CA PRO A 66 21.72 -7.73 -4.60
C PRO A 66 21.63 -9.25 -4.73
N TRP A 67 21.45 -9.96 -3.63
CA TRP A 67 21.15 -11.39 -3.69
C TRP A 67 19.84 -11.67 -4.44
N THR A 68 19.89 -12.70 -5.27
CA THR A 68 18.76 -13.25 -6.03
C THR A 68 17.74 -13.92 -5.10
N ARG A 69 16.52 -14.13 -5.60
CA ARG A 69 15.49 -14.88 -4.87
C ARG A 69 15.99 -16.27 -4.48
N GLU A 70 16.68 -16.96 -5.38
CA GLU A 70 17.21 -18.30 -5.18
C GLU A 70 18.19 -18.35 -4.00
N GLN A 71 19.02 -17.31 -3.84
CA GLN A 71 19.92 -17.19 -2.70
C GLN A 71 19.14 -17.04 -1.38
N TRP A 72 18.13 -16.17 -1.34
CA TRP A 72 17.27 -16.03 -0.16
C TRP A 72 16.48 -17.30 0.17
N ASP A 73 15.97 -17.97 -0.86
CA ASP A 73 15.21 -19.21 -0.77
C ASP A 73 16.04 -20.38 -0.22
N THR A 74 17.37 -20.29 -0.20
CA THR A 74 18.26 -21.28 0.46
C THR A 74 17.80 -21.62 1.88
N ILE A 75 17.37 -20.62 2.65
CA ILE A 75 16.82 -20.83 4.00
C ILE A 75 15.35 -20.43 4.14
N LEU A 76 14.84 -19.59 3.24
CA LEU A 76 13.48 -19.05 3.33
C LEU A 76 12.43 -19.84 2.53
N ALA A 77 12.83 -20.73 1.60
CA ALA A 77 11.90 -21.50 0.78
C ALA A 77 10.86 -22.30 1.59
N PRO A 78 11.20 -22.91 2.75
CA PRO A 78 10.22 -23.65 3.55
C PRO A 78 9.16 -22.77 4.23
N TYR A 79 9.32 -21.44 4.21
CA TYR A 79 8.50 -20.51 4.97
C TYR A 79 7.53 -19.73 4.08
N GLU A 80 6.31 -19.57 4.58
CA GLU A 80 5.28 -18.78 3.91
C GLU A 80 5.37 -17.30 4.27
N ALA A 81 5.99 -16.93 5.38
CA ALA A 81 6.23 -15.53 5.71
C ALA A 81 7.53 -15.34 6.48
N VAL A 82 8.02 -14.11 6.55
CA VAL A 82 9.13 -13.71 7.42
C VAL A 82 8.72 -12.58 8.35
N SER A 83 9.33 -12.54 9.53
CA SER A 83 9.19 -11.46 10.50
C SER A 83 10.46 -11.33 11.35
N ASP A 84 10.64 -10.15 11.96
CA ASP A 84 11.73 -9.88 12.89
C ASP A 84 13.13 -9.91 12.26
N PHE A 85 14.16 -9.80 13.10
CA PHE A 85 15.52 -10.08 12.67
C PHE A 85 15.74 -11.58 12.45
N PRO A 86 16.69 -11.96 11.58
CA PRO A 86 17.47 -11.09 10.68
C PRO A 86 16.79 -10.57 9.38
N PRO A 87 15.70 -11.14 8.82
CA PRO A 87 15.11 -10.67 7.57
C PRO A 87 14.81 -9.17 7.51
N ALA A 88 14.29 -8.58 8.61
CA ALA A 88 13.98 -7.15 8.67
C ALA A 88 15.21 -6.24 8.56
N LEU A 89 16.44 -6.76 8.61
CA LEU A 89 17.65 -5.99 8.30
C LEU A 89 17.78 -5.65 6.80
N PHE A 90 17.03 -6.33 5.94
CA PHE A 90 17.18 -6.26 4.48
C PHE A 90 15.85 -5.85 3.79
N PRO A 91 15.21 -4.74 4.20
CA PRO A 91 13.87 -4.43 3.74
C PRO A 91 13.82 -4.25 2.21
N THR A 92 14.77 -3.51 1.64
CA THR A 92 14.86 -3.24 0.19
C THR A 92 15.27 -4.47 -0.62
N ALA A 93 16.25 -5.25 -0.13
CA ALA A 93 16.71 -6.45 -0.82
C ALA A 93 15.64 -7.55 -0.88
N LEU A 94 14.91 -7.76 0.23
CA LEU A 94 13.79 -8.72 0.25
C LEU A 94 12.60 -8.23 -0.57
N ALA A 95 12.29 -6.94 -0.53
CA ALA A 95 11.25 -6.37 -1.40
C ALA A 95 11.58 -6.56 -2.90
N ALA A 96 12.86 -6.42 -3.28
CA ALA A 96 13.32 -6.64 -4.65
C ALA A 96 13.31 -8.13 -5.04
N ALA A 97 13.67 -9.04 -4.13
CA ALA A 97 13.67 -10.49 -4.38
C ALA A 97 12.24 -11.06 -4.48
N TYR A 98 11.28 -10.49 -3.74
CA TYR A 98 9.88 -10.93 -3.69
C TYR A 98 8.89 -9.83 -4.11
N PRO A 99 8.91 -9.36 -5.37
CA PRO A 99 8.12 -8.19 -5.80
C PRO A 99 6.60 -8.41 -5.75
N ASP A 100 6.14 -9.66 -5.84
CA ASP A 100 4.71 -10.00 -5.81
C ASP A 100 4.18 -10.21 -4.38
N CYS A 101 5.06 -10.12 -3.38
CA CYS A 101 4.73 -10.42 -2.00
C CYS A 101 4.22 -9.16 -1.27
N PRO A 102 3.05 -9.19 -0.62
CA PRO A 102 2.62 -8.09 0.24
C PRO A 102 3.60 -7.87 1.39
N ILE A 103 3.90 -6.60 1.67
CA ILE A 103 4.83 -6.17 2.72
C ILE A 103 4.05 -5.47 3.84
N ILE A 104 4.34 -5.87 5.08
CA ILE A 104 3.85 -5.24 6.31
C ILE A 104 5.03 -4.54 6.99
N LEU A 105 4.92 -3.22 7.17
CA LEU A 105 5.89 -2.39 7.87
C LEU A 105 5.32 -1.98 9.22
N SER A 106 5.77 -2.63 10.30
CA SER A 106 5.35 -2.33 11.66
C SER A 106 6.27 -1.28 12.28
N THR A 107 5.68 -0.17 12.72
CA THR A 107 6.42 0.98 13.25
C THR A 107 5.89 1.40 14.64
N ARG A 108 6.71 2.17 15.37
CA ARG A 108 6.36 2.87 16.61
C ARG A 108 7.30 4.06 16.79
N SER A 109 7.03 4.97 17.73
CA SER A 109 7.96 6.08 17.98
C SER A 109 9.35 5.57 18.38
N PHE A 110 10.40 6.30 17.99
CA PHE A 110 11.78 5.96 18.33
C PHE A 110 11.95 5.76 19.84
N GLU A 111 11.42 6.66 20.66
CA GLU A 111 11.59 6.64 22.12
C GLU A 111 11.03 5.35 22.71
N SER A 112 9.87 4.93 22.22
CA SER A 112 9.17 3.73 22.67
C SER A 112 9.86 2.45 22.17
N TRP A 113 10.38 2.48 20.95
CA TRP A 113 11.19 1.39 20.39
C TRP A 113 12.52 1.23 21.14
N ALA A 114 13.25 2.32 21.34
CA ALA A 114 14.56 2.33 21.99
C ALA A 114 14.47 1.85 23.43
N ALA A 115 13.45 2.27 24.19
CA ALA A 115 13.18 1.74 25.53
C ALA A 115 13.00 0.21 25.50
N SER A 116 12.19 -0.32 24.58
CA SER A 116 11.99 -1.77 24.47
C SER A 116 13.24 -2.53 24.01
N MET A 117 14.05 -1.95 23.13
CA MET A 117 15.33 -2.50 22.71
C MET A 117 16.32 -2.59 23.88
N ARG A 118 16.41 -1.52 24.68
CA ARG A 118 17.22 -1.47 25.91
C ARG A 118 16.87 -2.60 26.84
N ASP A 119 15.58 -2.80 27.13
CA ASP A 119 15.11 -3.82 28.07
C ASP A 119 15.27 -5.27 27.56
N THR A 120 15.63 -5.47 26.29
CA THR A 120 15.66 -6.81 25.67
C THR A 120 16.95 -7.11 24.93
N LEU A 121 17.05 -6.77 23.64
CA LEU A 121 18.18 -7.16 22.79
C LEU A 121 19.47 -6.50 23.25
N VAL A 122 19.42 -5.20 23.57
CA VAL A 122 20.60 -4.45 24.00
C VAL A 122 21.05 -4.93 25.38
N HIS A 123 20.14 -5.04 26.34
CA HIS A 123 20.44 -5.62 27.66
C HIS A 123 21.03 -7.03 27.53
N GLY A 124 20.42 -7.90 26.72
CA GLY A 124 20.88 -9.27 26.50
C GLY A 124 22.28 -9.34 25.90
N PHE A 125 22.64 -8.43 25.00
CA PHE A 125 23.97 -8.38 24.39
C PHE A 125 25.04 -7.81 25.31
N VAL A 126 24.72 -6.73 26.03
CA VAL A 126 25.65 -6.02 26.93
C VAL A 126 25.95 -6.85 28.17
N ASN A 127 24.92 -7.45 28.78
CA ASN A 127 25.04 -8.21 30.02
C ASN A 127 25.27 -9.71 29.81
N ARG A 128 25.68 -10.12 28.60
CA ARG A 128 25.94 -11.54 28.32
C ARG A 128 27.15 -12.06 29.10
N ASP A 129 27.03 -13.30 29.54
CA ASP A 129 28.15 -14.05 30.09
C ASP A 129 29.14 -14.39 28.97
N ARG A 130 30.28 -13.69 28.94
CA ARG A 130 31.29 -13.83 27.89
C ARG A 130 32.06 -15.15 27.98
N GLU A 131 31.98 -15.87 29.10
CA GLU A 131 32.62 -17.16 29.26
C GLU A 131 31.79 -18.29 28.62
N LYS A 132 30.47 -18.09 28.47
CA LYS A 132 29.57 -19.04 27.83
C LYS A 132 29.46 -18.79 26.33
N ARG A 133 30.01 -19.70 25.53
CA ARG A 133 29.84 -19.67 24.07
C ARG A 133 28.39 -19.93 23.69
N SER A 134 27.74 -18.91 23.12
CA SER A 134 26.43 -19.03 22.50
C SER A 134 26.59 -19.21 20.99
N PRO A 135 25.87 -20.16 20.34
CA PRO A 135 25.85 -20.27 18.88
C PRO A 135 25.37 -18.97 18.19
N MET A 136 24.61 -18.14 18.90
CA MET A 136 24.09 -16.87 18.38
C MET A 136 25.07 -15.70 18.54
N GLU A 137 26.20 -15.88 19.21
CA GLU A 137 27.13 -14.80 19.52
C GLU A 137 27.68 -14.11 18.26
N GLY A 138 28.08 -14.89 17.25
CA GLY A 138 28.62 -14.35 16.01
C GLY A 138 27.60 -13.49 15.25
N LEU A 139 26.36 -13.98 15.14
CA LEU A 139 25.28 -13.22 14.50
C LEU A 139 24.90 -11.98 15.32
N ALA A 140 24.85 -12.11 16.65
CA ALA A 140 24.59 -10.99 17.54
C ALA A 140 25.64 -9.89 17.38
N ALA A 141 26.92 -10.24 17.37
CA ALA A 141 27.99 -9.29 17.11
C ALA A 141 27.86 -8.65 15.73
N ALA A 142 27.56 -9.44 14.69
CA ALA A 142 27.42 -8.95 13.32
C ALA A 142 26.33 -7.88 13.19
N TYR A 143 25.11 -8.12 13.70
CA TYR A 143 24.05 -7.11 13.58
C TYR A 143 24.25 -5.94 14.57
N HIS A 144 24.82 -6.14 15.77
CA HIS A 144 25.12 -5.00 16.66
C HIS A 144 26.14 -4.04 16.03
N SER A 145 27.17 -4.59 15.37
CA SER A 145 28.18 -3.80 14.68
C SER A 145 27.61 -3.13 13.43
N ALA A 146 26.86 -3.87 12.60
CA ALA A 146 26.28 -3.34 11.37
C ALA A 146 25.19 -2.28 11.63
N CYS A 147 24.32 -2.51 12.62
CA CYS A 147 23.20 -1.60 12.88
C CYS A 147 23.65 -0.31 13.58
N TRP A 148 24.49 -0.38 14.61
CA TRP A 148 24.83 0.79 15.44
C TRP A 148 26.30 0.87 15.86
N GLY A 149 27.20 0.16 15.17
CA GLY A 149 28.64 0.21 15.45
C GLY A 149 28.97 -0.13 16.90
N ASP A 150 28.26 -1.11 17.47
CA ASP A 150 28.40 -1.56 18.85
C ASP A 150 28.05 -0.52 19.95
N ASP A 151 27.55 0.66 19.58
CA ASP A 151 27.10 1.74 20.48
C ASP A 151 25.64 2.13 20.22
N PHE A 152 24.70 1.34 20.78
CA PHE A 152 23.26 1.58 20.59
C PHE A 152 22.80 2.95 21.12
N GLU A 153 23.37 3.43 22.22
CA GLU A 153 22.95 4.70 22.83
C GLU A 153 23.29 5.89 21.94
N ARG A 154 24.46 5.87 21.31
CA ARG A 154 24.89 6.93 20.40
C ARG A 154 24.25 6.81 19.02
N ASN A 155 24.14 5.59 18.50
CA ASN A 155 23.88 5.35 17.07
C ASN A 155 22.50 4.76 16.77
N GLY A 156 21.77 4.30 17.79
CA GLY A 156 20.48 3.63 17.62
C GLY A 156 19.43 4.49 16.93
N ARG A 157 19.42 5.81 17.17
CA ARG A 157 18.55 6.76 16.45
C ARG A 157 18.89 6.84 14.97
N GLY A 158 20.17 7.01 14.65
CA GLY A 158 20.62 7.09 13.25
C GLY A 158 20.31 5.82 12.47
N TYR A 159 20.42 4.64 13.10
CA TYR A 159 20.00 3.39 12.49
C TYR A 159 18.49 3.31 12.28
N TRP A 160 17.70 3.66 13.31
CA TRP A 160 16.24 3.65 13.24
C TRP A 160 15.74 4.54 12.10
N GLU A 161 16.30 5.75 11.97
CA GLU A 161 15.95 6.70 10.90
C GLU A 161 16.36 6.17 9.52
N ARG A 162 17.56 5.59 9.39
CA ARG A 162 18.03 4.99 8.13
C ARG A 162 17.12 3.83 7.69
N HIS A 163 16.78 2.94 8.61
CA HIS A 163 15.92 1.79 8.32
C HIS A 163 14.51 2.23 7.91
N HIS A 164 13.91 3.19 8.61
CA HIS A 164 12.60 3.74 8.21
C HIS A 164 12.66 4.47 6.87
N ALA A 165 13.78 5.12 6.52
CA ALA A 165 13.97 5.71 5.21
C ALA A 165 14.03 4.63 4.10
N GLU A 166 14.67 3.49 4.35
CA GLU A 166 14.65 2.34 3.44
C GLU A 166 13.23 1.77 3.28
N GLU A 167 12.50 1.57 4.38
CA GLU A 167 11.10 1.15 4.36
C GLU A 167 10.22 2.12 3.55
N ASP A 168 10.40 3.42 3.76
CA ASP A 168 9.69 4.46 3.01
C ASP A 168 10.07 4.44 1.52
N SER A 169 11.32 4.13 1.16
CA SER A 169 11.76 4.02 -0.24
C SER A 169 11.06 2.89 -1.01
N ILE A 170 10.70 1.79 -0.33
CA ILE A 170 9.92 0.69 -0.91
C ILE A 170 8.51 1.20 -1.27
N MET A 171 7.93 2.03 -0.41
CA MET A 171 6.62 2.62 -0.60
C MET A 171 6.63 3.84 -1.53
N ASP A 172 7.80 4.43 -1.78
CA ASP A 172 7.94 5.72 -2.46
C ASP A 172 7.34 5.70 -3.87
N LYS A 173 7.53 4.63 -4.66
CA LYS A 173 6.91 4.53 -5.99
C LYS A 173 5.38 4.60 -5.96
N LEU A 174 4.75 3.97 -4.95
CA LEU A 174 3.29 4.00 -4.79
C LEU A 174 2.84 5.34 -4.21
N ARG A 175 3.53 5.87 -3.19
CA ARG A 175 3.22 7.16 -2.58
C ARG A 175 3.35 8.30 -3.60
N THR A 176 4.49 8.38 -4.29
CA THR A 176 4.74 9.36 -5.36
C THR A 176 3.70 9.29 -6.48
N PHE A 177 3.21 8.10 -6.84
CA PHE A 177 2.10 7.97 -7.79
C PHE A 177 0.81 8.62 -7.26
N PHE A 178 0.42 8.32 -6.02
CA PHE A 178 -0.79 8.86 -5.39
C PHE A 178 -0.65 10.30 -4.87
N ASP A 179 0.56 10.86 -4.87
CA ASP A 179 0.84 12.26 -4.54
C ASP A 179 0.97 13.16 -5.76
N LYS A 180 0.81 12.61 -6.97
CA LYS A 180 0.69 13.42 -8.19
C LYS A 180 -0.45 14.44 -8.08
N PRO A 181 -0.34 15.63 -8.74
CA PRO A 181 -1.37 16.68 -8.72
C PRO A 181 -2.77 16.20 -9.14
N PHE A 182 -2.83 15.12 -9.91
CA PHE A 182 -4.06 14.46 -10.32
C PHE A 182 -4.91 13.97 -9.13
N PHE A 183 -4.29 13.62 -7.99
CA PHE A 183 -4.96 13.17 -6.77
C PHE A 183 -5.02 14.25 -5.68
N ASP A 184 -4.84 15.52 -6.04
CA ASP A 184 -5.02 16.64 -5.11
C ASP A 184 -6.52 16.85 -4.81
N PRO A 185 -6.95 16.89 -3.53
CA PRO A 185 -8.32 17.19 -3.14
C PRO A 185 -8.91 18.47 -3.74
N ARG A 186 -8.09 19.48 -4.07
CA ARG A 186 -8.54 20.73 -4.69
C ARG A 186 -9.20 20.52 -6.06
N HIS A 187 -8.82 19.46 -6.78
CA HIS A 187 -9.40 19.13 -8.08
C HIS A 187 -10.70 18.33 -7.97
N LYS A 188 -11.06 17.83 -6.79
CA LYS A 188 -12.21 16.92 -6.57
C LYS A 188 -13.53 17.48 -7.13
N THR A 189 -13.88 18.72 -6.79
CA THR A 189 -15.12 19.34 -7.29
C THR A 189 -15.12 19.47 -8.81
N LYS A 190 -13.97 19.83 -9.42
CA LYS A 190 -13.85 19.92 -10.88
C LYS A 190 -14.03 18.55 -11.54
N VAL A 191 -13.48 17.49 -10.94
CA VAL A 191 -13.64 16.12 -11.44
C VAL A 191 -15.10 15.65 -11.30
N HIS A 192 -15.79 15.95 -10.20
CA HIS A 192 -17.21 15.66 -10.06
C HIS A 192 -18.06 16.37 -11.13
N ILE A 193 -17.77 17.65 -11.43
CA ILE A 193 -18.44 18.36 -12.52
C ILE A 193 -18.18 17.67 -13.86
N LEU A 194 -16.93 17.28 -14.14
CA LEU A 194 -16.59 16.56 -15.36
C LEU A 194 -17.32 15.20 -15.46
N GLN A 195 -17.41 14.44 -14.36
CA GLN A 195 -18.17 13.19 -14.29
C GLN A 195 -19.65 13.43 -14.63
N LEU A 196 -20.28 14.48 -14.07
CA LEU A 196 -21.67 14.84 -14.37
C LEU A 196 -21.87 15.18 -15.85
N VAL A 197 -20.94 15.91 -16.47
CA VAL A 197 -20.99 16.24 -17.91
C VAL A 197 -20.90 14.99 -18.77
N ILE A 198 -19.87 14.16 -18.56
CA ILE A 198 -19.66 12.93 -19.33
C ILE A 198 -20.84 11.98 -19.18
N MET A 199 -21.36 11.84 -17.97
CA MET A 199 -22.52 11.01 -17.67
C MET A 199 -23.80 11.52 -18.35
N THR A 200 -24.02 12.84 -18.34
CA THR A 200 -25.14 13.46 -19.08
C THR A 200 -25.04 13.12 -20.57
N THR A 201 -23.85 13.28 -21.15
CA THR A 201 -23.60 12.94 -22.57
C THR A 201 -23.85 11.45 -22.82
N ALA A 202 -23.34 10.55 -21.97
CA ALA A 202 -23.55 9.11 -22.12
C ALA A 202 -25.05 8.72 -22.06
N ILE A 203 -25.83 9.36 -21.18
CA ILE A 203 -27.28 9.15 -21.10
C ILE A 203 -27.96 9.65 -22.38
N ILE A 204 -27.66 10.86 -22.84
CA ILE A 204 -28.24 11.43 -24.06
C ILE A 204 -27.95 10.53 -25.27
N LEU A 205 -26.70 10.09 -25.44
CA LEU A 205 -26.32 9.19 -26.53
C LEU A 205 -26.99 7.82 -26.42
N THR A 206 -27.19 7.31 -25.21
CA THR A 206 -27.92 6.05 -24.98
C THR A 206 -29.40 6.20 -25.36
N ILE A 207 -30.05 7.29 -24.97
CA ILE A 207 -31.45 7.59 -25.34
C ILE A 207 -31.58 7.76 -26.85
N ALA A 208 -30.68 8.53 -27.48
CA ALA A 208 -30.62 8.69 -28.93
C ALA A 208 -30.44 7.34 -29.63
N ARG A 209 -29.62 6.44 -29.05
CA ARG A 209 -29.46 5.08 -29.55
C ARG A 209 -30.73 4.25 -29.43
N MET A 210 -31.45 4.35 -28.31
CA MET A 210 -32.71 3.62 -28.09
C MET A 210 -33.86 4.13 -28.97
N ALA A 211 -33.79 5.37 -29.46
CA ALA A 211 -34.78 5.94 -30.38
C ALA A 211 -34.60 5.45 -31.84
N MET A 212 -33.46 4.84 -32.17
CA MET A 212 -33.26 4.21 -33.48
C MET A 212 -33.93 2.82 -33.53
N PRO A 213 -34.28 2.29 -34.72
CA PRO A 213 -34.91 0.98 -34.88
C PRO A 213 -33.89 -0.16 -34.67
N VAL A 214 -33.37 -0.27 -33.45
CA VAL A 214 -32.37 -1.26 -33.01
C VAL A 214 -32.89 -2.00 -31.80
N ILE A 215 -32.47 -3.26 -31.66
CA ILE A 215 -32.84 -4.10 -30.52
C ILE A 215 -32.26 -3.49 -29.24
N THR A 216 -33.13 -3.08 -28.32
CA THR A 216 -32.75 -2.59 -27.01
C THR A 216 -32.34 -3.77 -26.13
N THR A 217 -31.09 -3.78 -25.70
CA THR A 217 -30.56 -4.83 -24.81
C THR A 217 -30.64 -4.40 -23.35
N ARG A 218 -30.58 -5.37 -22.43
CA ARG A 218 -30.52 -5.09 -20.98
C ARG A 218 -29.33 -4.18 -20.61
N ALA A 219 -28.23 -4.24 -21.36
CA ALA A 219 -27.05 -3.39 -21.18
C ALA A 219 -27.39 -1.89 -21.33
N ASN A 220 -28.26 -1.52 -22.28
CA ASN A 220 -28.66 -0.12 -22.51
C ASN A 220 -29.45 0.43 -21.32
N MET A 221 -30.35 -0.39 -20.77
CA MET A 221 -31.13 -0.03 -19.58
C MET A 221 -30.23 0.08 -18.34
N MET A 222 -29.24 -0.80 -18.20
CA MET A 222 -28.27 -0.72 -17.10
C MET A 222 -27.44 0.57 -17.14
N ALA A 223 -26.97 1.00 -18.31
CA ALA A 223 -26.23 2.28 -18.45
C ALA A 223 -27.04 3.49 -17.95
N LEU A 224 -28.35 3.54 -18.26
CA LEU A 224 -29.25 4.59 -17.78
C LEU A 224 -29.41 4.55 -16.26
N THR A 225 -29.65 3.36 -15.68
CA THR A 225 -29.82 3.20 -14.22
C THR A 225 -28.55 3.54 -13.45
N MET A 226 -27.38 3.17 -13.97
CA MET A 226 -26.09 3.49 -13.37
C MET A 226 -25.85 5.00 -13.39
N GLY A 227 -26.14 5.67 -14.52
CA GLY A 227 -26.05 7.13 -14.61
C GLY A 227 -26.93 7.85 -13.59
N ILE A 228 -28.21 7.49 -13.49
CA ILE A 228 -29.13 8.12 -12.50
C ILE A 228 -28.63 7.92 -11.07
N LYS A 229 -28.16 6.72 -10.72
CA LYS A 229 -27.60 6.42 -9.39
C LYS A 229 -26.37 7.29 -9.10
N SER A 230 -25.48 7.43 -10.07
CA SER A 230 -24.26 8.24 -9.95
C SER A 230 -24.58 9.73 -9.80
N PHE A 231 -25.63 10.26 -10.45
CA PHE A 231 -26.13 11.61 -10.20
C PHE A 231 -26.54 11.83 -8.74
N ILE A 232 -27.25 10.87 -8.15
CA ILE A 232 -27.68 10.95 -6.75
C ILE A 232 -26.47 10.96 -5.81
N ILE A 233 -25.49 10.09 -6.07
CA ILE A 233 -24.27 9.98 -5.26
C ILE A 233 -23.43 11.26 -5.33
N ILE A 234 -23.16 11.77 -6.53
CA ILE A 234 -22.39 13.01 -6.72
C ILE A 234 -23.18 14.21 -6.18
N GLY A 235 -24.50 14.24 -6.39
CA GLY A 235 -25.39 15.26 -5.82
C GLY A 235 -25.34 15.31 -4.31
N TYR A 236 -25.40 14.16 -3.63
CA TYR A 236 -25.20 14.06 -2.18
C TYR A 236 -23.86 14.67 -1.76
N GLN A 237 -22.76 14.33 -2.43
CA GLN A 237 -21.42 14.83 -2.09
C GLN A 237 -21.28 16.35 -2.30
N LEU A 238 -21.79 16.88 -3.41
CA LEU A 238 -21.74 18.31 -3.71
C LEU A 238 -22.64 19.12 -2.75
N LEU A 239 -23.84 18.63 -2.45
CA LEU A 239 -24.77 19.30 -1.55
C LEU A 239 -24.24 19.31 -0.12
N THR A 240 -23.81 18.16 0.40
CA THR A 240 -23.29 18.06 1.78
C THR A 240 -21.97 18.77 1.97
N GLY A 241 -21.15 18.88 0.91
CA GLY A 241 -19.87 19.57 0.95
C GLY A 241 -19.96 21.10 0.79
N HIS A 242 -20.97 21.65 0.12
CA HIS A 242 -20.98 23.08 -0.27
C HIS A 242 -22.19 23.88 0.25
N LYS A 243 -23.20 23.23 0.82
CA LYS A 243 -24.37 23.90 1.39
C LYS A 243 -24.45 23.65 2.89
N GLU A 244 -24.39 24.72 3.67
CA GLU A 244 -24.49 24.68 5.14
C GLU A 244 -25.73 23.91 5.62
N ARG A 245 -26.87 24.07 4.93
CA ARG A 245 -28.11 23.34 5.22
C ARG A 245 -27.94 21.82 5.22
N PHE A 246 -27.04 21.29 4.37
CA PHE A 246 -26.84 19.85 4.20
C PHE A 246 -25.58 19.30 4.91
N LYS A 247 -24.79 20.16 5.52
CA LYS A 247 -23.51 19.81 6.16
C LYS A 247 -23.65 18.80 7.30
N LYS A 248 -24.79 18.78 8.00
CA LYS A 248 -25.09 17.80 9.06
C LYS A 248 -25.15 16.35 8.59
N TRP A 249 -25.33 16.12 7.29
CA TRP A 249 -25.33 14.79 6.69
C TRP A 249 -24.01 14.45 5.98
N ALA A 250 -23.01 15.34 6.04
CA ALA A 250 -21.69 15.10 5.46
C ALA A 250 -20.97 13.97 6.22
N SER A 251 -20.43 13.01 5.49
CA SER A 251 -19.61 11.95 6.06
C SER A 251 -18.47 11.58 5.13
N LEU A 252 -17.23 11.84 5.56
CA LEU A 252 -16.03 11.50 4.80
C LEU A 252 -15.91 9.98 4.58
N LYS A 253 -16.33 9.19 5.57
CA LYS A 253 -16.40 7.73 5.46
C LYS A 253 -17.40 7.32 4.38
N ALA A 254 -18.59 7.93 4.36
CA ALA A 254 -19.60 7.65 3.33
C ALA A 254 -19.08 8.03 1.94
N ASN A 255 -18.44 9.20 1.79
CA ASN A 255 -17.86 9.64 0.52
C ASN A 255 -16.81 8.65 0.00
N ALA A 256 -15.92 8.16 0.87
CA ALA A 256 -14.92 7.16 0.49
C ALA A 256 -15.56 5.85 0.00
N ILE A 257 -16.57 5.36 0.73
CA ILE A 257 -17.30 4.13 0.34
C ILE A 257 -18.03 4.33 -0.98
N LEU A 258 -18.82 5.39 -1.10
CA LEU A 258 -19.65 5.67 -2.27
C LEU A 258 -18.81 5.81 -3.55
N ASN A 259 -17.70 6.57 -3.50
CA ASN A 259 -16.81 6.71 -4.66
C ASN A 259 -16.04 5.42 -4.98
N THR A 260 -15.73 4.57 -3.99
CA THR A 260 -15.13 3.26 -4.26
C THR A 260 -16.11 2.34 -5.00
N MET A 261 -17.38 2.35 -4.59
CA MET A 261 -18.43 1.56 -5.25
C MET A 261 -18.68 2.01 -6.70
N GLU A 262 -18.53 3.30 -7.01
CA GLU A 262 -18.67 3.82 -8.38
C GLU A 262 -17.73 3.13 -9.37
N ILE A 263 -16.49 2.83 -8.96
CA ILE A 263 -15.52 2.13 -9.83
C ILE A 263 -16.11 0.78 -10.28
N VAL A 264 -16.64 0.01 -9.32
CA VAL A 264 -17.22 -1.31 -9.57
C VAL A 264 -18.43 -1.20 -10.49
N PHE A 265 -19.34 -0.24 -10.23
CA PHE A 265 -20.53 -0.07 -11.03
C PHE A 265 -20.25 0.36 -12.47
N TRP A 266 -19.30 1.29 -12.68
CA TRP A 266 -18.90 1.68 -14.02
C TRP A 266 -18.14 0.57 -14.76
N PHE A 267 -17.37 -0.26 -14.05
CA PHE A 267 -16.72 -1.43 -14.64
C PHE A 267 -17.75 -2.47 -15.14
N VAL A 268 -18.81 -2.72 -14.36
CA VAL A 268 -19.92 -3.60 -14.78
C VAL A 268 -20.63 -3.02 -16.00
N ALA A 269 -20.96 -1.72 -15.99
CA ALA A 269 -21.61 -1.07 -17.13
C ALA A 269 -20.74 -1.14 -18.40
N PHE A 270 -19.44 -0.85 -18.27
CA PHE A 270 -18.46 -0.97 -19.35
C PHE A 270 -18.39 -2.39 -19.91
N GLY A 271 -18.24 -3.40 -19.05
CA GLY A 271 -18.11 -4.80 -19.49
C GLY A 271 -19.36 -5.30 -20.23
N LEU A 272 -20.54 -4.94 -19.75
CA LEU A 272 -21.81 -5.31 -20.40
C LEU A 272 -21.99 -4.61 -21.76
N LEU A 273 -21.67 -3.32 -21.85
CA LEU A 273 -21.72 -2.58 -23.11
C LEU A 273 -20.69 -3.10 -24.12
N PHE A 274 -19.47 -3.36 -23.66
CA PHE A 274 -18.39 -3.91 -24.47
C PHE A 274 -18.78 -5.29 -25.04
N SER A 275 -19.26 -6.20 -24.18
CA SER A 275 -19.73 -7.52 -24.60
C SER A 275 -20.95 -7.46 -25.52
N ALA A 276 -21.86 -6.50 -25.33
CA ALA A 276 -23.00 -6.32 -26.22
C ALA A 276 -22.55 -5.80 -27.59
N ASN A 277 -21.52 -4.94 -27.64
CA ASN A 277 -21.02 -4.37 -28.89
C ASN A 277 -20.20 -5.36 -29.72
N THR A 278 -19.54 -6.33 -29.09
CA THR A 278 -18.82 -7.38 -29.83
C THR A 278 -19.77 -8.41 -30.44
N THR A 279 -21.02 -8.48 -29.97
CA THR A 279 -22.02 -9.47 -30.41
C THR A 279 -23.08 -8.90 -31.34
N PHE A 280 -23.55 -7.67 -31.10
CA PHE A 280 -24.65 -7.06 -31.86
C PHE A 280 -24.29 -5.62 -32.26
N CYS A 281 -23.60 -5.44 -33.39
CA CYS A 281 -23.17 -4.13 -33.88
C CYS A 281 -23.38 -3.98 -35.39
N THR A 282 -24.36 -3.17 -35.79
CA THR A 282 -24.62 -2.87 -37.21
C THR A 282 -25.02 -1.41 -37.41
N GLY A 283 -24.51 -0.79 -38.47
CA GLY A 283 -24.87 0.57 -38.89
C GLY A 283 -24.49 1.68 -37.88
N ALA A 284 -25.17 2.83 -37.97
CA ALA A 284 -24.85 4.04 -37.17
C ALA A 284 -25.01 3.84 -35.65
N SER A 285 -25.89 2.93 -35.22
CA SER A 285 -26.06 2.57 -33.81
C SER A 285 -24.83 1.94 -33.16
N CYS A 286 -23.97 1.31 -33.97
CA CYS A 286 -22.73 0.69 -33.53
C CYS A 286 -21.73 1.75 -33.06
N ALA A 287 -21.55 2.82 -33.85
CA ALA A 287 -20.67 3.93 -33.51
C ALA A 287 -21.09 4.62 -32.21
N LEU A 288 -22.39 4.91 -32.06
CA LEU A 288 -22.93 5.50 -30.83
C LEU A 288 -22.69 4.62 -29.60
N SER A 289 -22.81 3.30 -29.75
CA SER A 289 -22.56 2.36 -28.66
C SER A 289 -21.10 2.31 -28.23
N TRP A 290 -20.17 2.32 -29.19
CA TRP A 290 -18.74 2.39 -28.89
C TRP A 290 -18.34 3.70 -28.22
N ILE A 291 -18.94 4.82 -28.65
CA ILE A 291 -18.73 6.12 -27.98
C ILE A 291 -19.19 6.02 -26.52
N VAL A 292 -20.41 5.52 -26.24
CA VAL A 292 -20.90 5.36 -24.86
C VAL A 292 -19.99 4.44 -24.05
N THR A 293 -19.49 3.34 -24.66
CA THR A 293 -18.55 2.41 -24.00
C THR A 293 -17.24 3.10 -23.63
N LEU A 294 -16.70 3.95 -24.52
CA LEU A 294 -15.51 4.75 -24.23
C LEU A 294 -15.77 5.76 -23.11
N LEU A 295 -16.93 6.43 -23.10
CA LEU A 295 -17.30 7.34 -22.02
C LEU A 295 -17.38 6.61 -20.68
N CYS A 296 -17.91 5.38 -20.64
CA CYS A 296 -17.88 4.54 -19.43
C CYS A 296 -16.44 4.23 -18.99
N ALA A 297 -15.53 3.93 -19.91
CA ALA A 297 -14.11 3.72 -19.58
C ALA A 297 -13.47 4.97 -18.96
N VAL A 298 -13.78 6.16 -19.50
CA VAL A 298 -13.33 7.44 -18.91
C VAL A 298 -13.93 7.65 -17.52
N LEU A 299 -15.21 7.33 -17.32
CA LEU A 299 -15.87 7.43 -16.01
C LEU A 299 -15.23 6.51 -14.96
N ILE A 300 -14.74 5.32 -15.34
CA ILE A 300 -13.97 4.44 -14.43
C ILE A 300 -12.70 5.15 -13.94
N VAL A 301 -11.96 5.79 -14.85
CA VAL A 301 -10.72 6.52 -14.49
C VAL A 301 -11.02 7.70 -13.56
N LEU A 302 -12.08 8.47 -13.83
CA LEU A 302 -12.48 9.58 -12.96
C LEU A 302 -13.04 9.09 -11.62
N ALA A 303 -13.78 7.97 -11.60
CA ALA A 303 -14.24 7.33 -10.36
C ALA A 303 -13.07 6.84 -9.51
N PHE A 304 -12.04 6.26 -10.14
CA PHE A 304 -10.81 5.88 -9.46
C PHE A 304 -10.11 7.08 -8.82
N GLN A 305 -9.98 8.19 -9.57
CA GLN A 305 -9.41 9.44 -9.04
C GLN A 305 -10.16 9.93 -7.80
N THR A 306 -11.49 10.08 -7.90
CA THR A 306 -12.33 10.61 -6.81
C THR A 306 -12.39 9.67 -5.59
N SER A 307 -12.30 8.36 -5.82
CA SER A 307 -12.17 7.35 -4.77
C SER A 307 -10.88 7.52 -3.98
N VAL A 308 -9.73 7.58 -4.67
CA VAL A 308 -8.41 7.79 -4.04
C VAL A 308 -8.42 9.07 -3.21
N VAL A 309 -8.89 10.18 -3.78
CA VAL A 309 -8.99 11.47 -3.07
C VAL A 309 -9.86 11.35 -1.82
N SER A 310 -11.03 10.73 -1.92
CA SER A 310 -11.95 10.59 -0.78
C SER A 310 -11.40 9.69 0.32
N ILE A 311 -10.61 8.66 -0.04
CA ILE A 311 -9.88 7.83 0.91
C ILE A 311 -8.76 8.63 1.59
N LYS A 312 -8.00 9.45 0.84
CA LYS A 312 -6.98 10.34 1.41
C LYS A 312 -7.60 11.31 2.42
N GLU A 313 -8.71 11.95 2.07
CA GLU A 313 -9.45 12.86 2.97
C GLU A 313 -9.95 12.15 4.24
N PHE A 314 -10.52 10.95 4.09
CA PHE A 314 -11.00 10.17 5.23
C PHE A 314 -9.87 9.74 6.16
N ARG A 315 -8.75 9.25 5.61
CA ARG A 315 -7.56 8.87 6.38
C ARG A 315 -6.93 10.07 7.08
N TYR A 316 -6.84 11.21 6.39
CA TYR A 316 -6.35 12.46 6.96
C TYR A 316 -7.20 12.89 8.17
N PHE A 317 -8.53 12.92 8.00
CA PHE A 317 -9.43 13.25 9.11
C PHE A 317 -9.31 12.27 10.28
N LYS A 318 -9.15 10.97 10.01
CA LYS A 318 -8.96 9.95 11.06
C LYS A 318 -7.67 10.18 11.86
N ASN A 319 -6.61 10.66 11.22
CA ASN A 319 -5.30 10.86 11.85
C ASN A 319 -5.17 12.21 12.58
N TYR A 320 -5.75 13.28 12.02
CA TYR A 320 -5.55 14.65 12.52
C TYR A 320 -6.79 15.29 13.16
N GLY A 321 -7.98 14.67 13.04
CA GLY A 321 -9.23 15.22 13.56
C GLY A 321 -9.76 16.46 12.83
N VAL A 322 -9.07 16.91 11.77
CA VAL A 322 -9.45 18.09 10.96
C VAL A 322 -9.61 17.70 9.50
N THR A 323 -10.47 18.43 8.76
CA THR A 323 -10.64 18.21 7.33
C THR A 323 -9.46 18.78 6.55
N TYR A 324 -9.26 18.31 5.33
CA TYR A 324 -8.16 18.78 4.48
C TYR A 324 -8.33 20.26 4.08
N GLU A 325 -9.58 20.72 3.90
CA GLU A 325 -9.91 22.11 3.55
C GLU A 325 -9.54 23.13 4.64
N THR A 326 -9.44 22.74 5.92
CA THR A 326 -9.13 23.69 7.01
C THR A 326 -7.67 24.14 7.03
N ASN A 327 -6.74 23.38 6.44
CA ASN A 327 -5.30 23.71 6.44
C ASN A 327 -4.82 24.43 5.18
N TYR A 328 -5.62 24.44 4.10
CA TYR A 328 -5.30 25.14 2.86
C TYR A 328 -6.54 25.90 2.38
N PRO A 329 -6.71 27.18 2.75
CA PRO A 329 -7.85 27.97 2.31
C PRO A 329 -7.89 28.01 0.77
N LYS A 330 -9.12 27.98 0.22
CA LYS A 330 -9.37 28.17 -1.20
C LYS A 330 -8.79 29.53 -1.60
N VAL A 331 -7.75 29.52 -2.43
CA VAL A 331 -7.21 30.74 -3.07
C VAL A 331 -8.21 31.25 -4.08
#